data_AF-A0ABC8E7E4-F1
#
_entry.id   AF-A0ABC8E7E4-F1
#
_cell.length_a   1.000
_cell.length_b   1.000
_cell.length_c   1.000
_cell.angle_alpha   90.00
_cell.angle_beta   90.00
_cell.angle_gamma   90.00
#
_symmetry.space_group_name_H-M   'P 1'
#
loop_
_entity.id
_entity.type
_entity.pdbx_description
1 polymer ?
#
loop_
_entity_poly.entity_id
_entity_poly.type
_entity_poly.pdbx_seq_one_letter_code
_entity_poly.pdbx_strand_id
1 'polypeptide(L)'
;MISDRDGRALALTDDRGTESLAGYLRTLTDGQLLAIKTLSMDMNAGYIRAARIHLPSAVEKIAFDRFHVAKQLGEVVDKTRQNEHPHLPVESRHRAKEPASCGSTAISG
;
A
#
# COMPACT_ATOMS: atom_id res chain seq x y z
N MET A 1 -9.91 -4.27 1.59
CA MET A 1 -10.76 -3.98 0.40
C MET A 1 -10.13 -4.68 -0.79
N ILE A 2 -10.94 -5.37 -1.58
CA ILE A 2 -10.54 -6.03 -2.83
C ILE A 2 -11.31 -5.36 -3.95
N SER A 3 -10.64 -5.03 -5.05
CA SER A 3 -11.22 -4.31 -6.17
C SER A 3 -10.91 -4.96 -7.52
N ASP A 4 -11.75 -4.69 -8.51
CA ASP A 4 -11.44 -5.03 -9.90
C ASP A 4 -10.42 -4.04 -10.50
N ARG A 5 -10.09 -4.24 -11.78
CA ARG A 5 -9.16 -3.38 -12.53
C ARG A 5 -9.68 -1.95 -12.70
N ASP A 6 -10.99 -1.74 -12.69
CA ASP A 6 -11.62 -0.43 -12.84
C ASP A 6 -11.72 0.29 -11.47
N GLY A 7 -11.22 -0.34 -10.40
CA GLY A 7 -11.27 0.20 -9.05
C GLY A 7 -12.60 -0.01 -8.34
N ARG A 8 -13.52 -0.81 -8.90
CA ARG A 8 -14.79 -1.12 -8.22
C ARG A 8 -14.52 -2.05 -7.06
N ALA A 9 -15.08 -1.72 -5.89
CA ALA A 9 -15.00 -2.59 -4.72
C ALA A 9 -15.77 -3.89 -4.97
N LEU A 10 -15.07 -5.02 -4.89
CA LEU A 10 -15.64 -6.37 -4.97
C LEU A 10 -15.90 -6.95 -3.58
N ALA A 11 -15.04 -6.63 -2.61
CA ALA A 11 -15.21 -7.05 -1.23
C ALA A 11 -14.63 -6.04 -0.24
N LEU A 12 -15.36 -5.83 0.86
CA LEU A 12 -14.89 -5.16 2.06
C LEU A 12 -14.76 -6.22 3.14
N THR A 13 -13.62 -6.24 3.81
CA THR A 13 -13.28 -7.24 4.82
C THR A 13 -12.85 -6.51 6.06
N ASP A 14 -13.47 -6.82 7.19
CA ASP A 14 -13.12 -6.22 8.48
C ASP A 14 -11.84 -6.85 9.06
N ASP A 15 -11.48 -8.03 8.56
CA ASP A 15 -10.25 -8.73 8.92
C ASP A 15 -9.02 -8.05 8.30
N ARG A 16 -8.00 -7.82 9.14
CA ARG A 16 -6.67 -7.41 8.69
C ARG A 16 -5.83 -8.65 8.36
N GLY A 17 -5.42 -8.81 7.11
CA GLY A 17 -4.39 -9.78 6.71
C GLY A 17 -4.92 -11.03 5.99
N THR A 18 -4.21 -12.16 6.15
CA THR A 18 -4.33 -13.41 5.36
C THR A 18 -5.76 -13.86 5.08
N GLU A 19 -6.63 -13.88 6.09
CA GLU A 19 -8.00 -14.40 5.96
C GLU A 19 -8.92 -13.54 5.09
N SER A 20 -8.65 -12.24 4.97
CA SER A 20 -9.46 -11.38 4.08
C SER A 20 -9.35 -11.82 2.61
N LEU A 21 -8.12 -11.98 2.13
CA LEU A 21 -7.86 -12.41 0.76
C LEU A 21 -8.22 -13.89 0.57
N ALA A 22 -7.85 -14.76 1.52
CA ALA A 22 -8.18 -16.17 1.46
C ALA A 22 -9.70 -16.40 1.43
N GLY A 23 -10.42 -15.70 2.31
CA GLY A 23 -11.89 -15.72 2.37
C GLY A 23 -12.51 -15.34 1.03
N TYR A 24 -12.09 -14.23 0.43
CA TYR A 24 -12.58 -13.82 -0.88
C TYR A 24 -12.27 -14.84 -1.98
N LEU A 25 -11.03 -15.34 -2.07
CA LEU A 25 -10.66 -16.32 -3.10
C LEU A 25 -11.46 -17.62 -2.98
N ARG A 26 -11.81 -18.06 -1.75
CA ARG A 26 -12.68 -19.23 -1.52
C ARG A 26 -14.12 -19.04 -2.00
N THR A 27 -14.58 -17.79 -2.18
CA THR A 27 -15.93 -17.53 -2.71
C THR A 27 -16.01 -17.64 -4.24
N LEU A 28 -14.85 -17.64 -4.91
CA LEU A 28 -14.78 -17.71 -6.37
C LEU A 28 -14.85 -19.16 -6.84
N THR A 29 -15.55 -19.36 -7.95
CA THR A 29 -15.54 -20.62 -8.68
C THR A 29 -14.20 -20.88 -9.34
N ASP A 30 -13.89 -22.14 -9.67
CA ASP A 30 -12.65 -22.50 -10.37
C ASP A 30 -12.48 -21.75 -11.69
N GLY A 31 -13.56 -21.57 -12.45
CA GLY A 31 -13.56 -20.80 -13.69
C GLY A 31 -13.18 -19.33 -13.46
N GLN A 32 -13.67 -18.73 -12.37
CA GLN A 32 -13.31 -17.36 -12.00
C GLN A 32 -11.85 -17.26 -11.53
N LEU A 33 -11.37 -18.22 -10.74
CA LEU A 33 -9.97 -18.28 -10.30
C LEU A 33 -9.00 -18.43 -11.48
N LEU A 34 -9.36 -19.26 -12.46
CA LEU A 34 -8.60 -19.43 -13.69
C LEU A 34 -8.60 -18.14 -14.54
N ALA A 35 -9.73 -17.43 -14.58
CA ALA A 35 -9.87 -16.18 -15.33
C ALA A 35 -9.08 -15.00 -14.74
N ILE A 36 -8.67 -15.05 -13.47
CA ILE A 36 -7.78 -14.05 -12.87
C ILE A 36 -6.45 -14.08 -13.63
N LYS A 37 -6.14 -12.98 -14.33
CA LYS A 37 -4.88 -12.80 -15.07
C LYS A 37 -3.77 -12.27 -14.18
N THR A 38 -4.11 -11.34 -13.29
CA THR A 38 -3.16 -10.66 -12.41
C THR A 38 -3.82 -10.36 -11.07
N LEU A 39 -3.07 -10.50 -9.99
CA LEU A 39 -3.46 -10.12 -8.63
C LEU A 39 -2.45 -9.09 -8.11
N SER A 40 -2.86 -7.82 -8.05
CA SER A 40 -2.05 -6.79 -7.42
C SER A 40 -2.30 -6.76 -5.91
N MET A 41 -1.24 -6.82 -5.11
CA MET A 41 -1.35 -6.85 -3.66
C MET A 41 -0.09 -6.31 -2.95
N ASP A 42 -0.19 -6.12 -1.64
CA ASP A 42 0.95 -5.74 -0.80
C ASP A 42 1.96 -6.89 -0.65
N MET A 43 3.19 -6.54 -0.26
CA MET A 43 4.27 -7.52 0.02
C MET A 43 4.08 -8.27 1.36
N ASN A 44 2.89 -8.22 1.97
CA ASN A 44 2.64 -8.89 3.23
C ASN A 44 2.73 -10.42 3.07
N ALA A 45 3.53 -11.07 3.91
CA ALA A 45 3.74 -12.52 3.85
C ALA A 45 2.44 -13.33 3.99
N GLY A 46 1.45 -12.80 4.72
CA GLY A 46 0.10 -13.38 4.82
C GLY A 46 -0.63 -13.40 3.48
N TYR A 47 -0.66 -12.27 2.77
CA TYR A 47 -1.29 -12.21 1.43
C TYR A 47 -0.56 -13.10 0.42
N ILE A 48 0.78 -13.13 0.45
CA ILE A 48 1.56 -14.03 -0.42
C ILE A 48 1.18 -15.49 -0.17
N ARG A 49 1.03 -15.90 1.10
CA ARG A 49 0.59 -17.27 1.43
C ARG A 49 -0.83 -17.54 0.99
N ALA A 50 -1.77 -16.64 1.28
CA ALA A 50 -3.18 -16.79 0.89
C ALA A 50 -3.31 -16.95 -0.63
N ALA A 51 -2.64 -16.10 -1.41
CA ALA A 51 -2.62 -16.19 -2.86
C ALA A 51 -2.02 -17.52 -3.33
N ARG A 52 -0.90 -17.97 -2.79
CA ARG A 52 -0.27 -19.26 -3.18
C ARG A 52 -1.12 -20.48 -2.87
N ILE A 53 -1.93 -20.43 -1.82
CA ILE A 53 -2.81 -21.55 -1.43
C ILE A 53 -4.08 -21.58 -2.28
N HIS A 54 -4.69 -20.43 -2.56
CA HIS A 54 -6.04 -20.37 -3.13
C HIS A 54 -6.11 -19.92 -4.60
N LEU A 55 -5.03 -19.37 -5.17
CA LEU A 55 -4.99 -18.93 -6.56
C LEU A 55 -4.13 -19.88 -7.41
N PRO A 56 -4.71 -20.54 -8.43
CA PRO A 56 -3.95 -21.33 -9.40
C PRO A 56 -2.92 -20.47 -10.15
N SER A 57 -1.71 -20.99 -10.30
CA SER A 57 -0.56 -20.28 -10.90
C SER A 57 -0.25 -18.93 -10.23
N ALA A 58 -0.45 -18.82 -8.91
CA ALA A 58 -0.26 -17.59 -8.15
C ALA A 58 1.08 -16.89 -8.42
N VAL A 59 2.18 -17.65 -8.53
CA VAL A 59 3.53 -17.09 -8.73
C VAL A 59 3.62 -16.22 -9.99
N GLU A 60 2.93 -16.62 -11.06
CA GLU A 60 2.90 -15.88 -12.34
C GLU A 60 1.91 -14.71 -12.32
N LYS A 61 0.88 -14.78 -11.47
CA LYS A 61 -0.21 -13.81 -11.41
C LYS A 61 0.03 -12.68 -10.42
N ILE A 62 0.88 -12.89 -9.41
CA ILE A 62 1.13 -11.91 -8.35
C ILE A 62 1.94 -10.72 -8.88
N ALA A 63 1.44 -9.51 -8.67
CA ALA A 63 2.15 -8.27 -8.86
C ALA A 63 2.17 -7.47 -7.54
N PHE A 64 3.35 -7.03 -7.11
CA PHE A 64 3.44 -6.17 -5.92
C PHE A 64 3.10 -4.72 -6.25
N ASP A 65 2.30 -4.11 -5.40
CA ASP A 65 1.94 -2.70 -5.58
C ASP A 65 3.17 -1.78 -5.43
N ARG A 66 3.27 -0.81 -6.35
CA ARG A 66 4.38 0.13 -6.48
C ARG A 66 4.55 0.99 -5.23
N PHE A 67 3.46 1.39 -4.57
CA PHE A 67 3.55 2.27 -3.39
C PHE A 67 4.28 1.58 -2.24
N HIS A 68 3.94 0.31 -1.98
CA HIS A 68 4.58 -0.47 -0.93
C HIS A 68 6.05 -0.75 -1.22
N VAL A 69 6.38 -1.07 -2.48
CA VAL A 69 7.77 -1.26 -2.91
C VAL A 69 8.59 0.03 -2.72
N ALA A 70 8.07 1.17 -3.19
CA ALA A 70 8.75 2.46 -3.06
C ALA A 70 8.91 2.89 -1.59
N LYS A 71 7.89 2.68 -0.76
CA LYS A 71 7.93 2.96 0.67
C LYS A 71 9.00 2.14 1.38
N GLN A 72 9.02 0.83 1.17
CA GLN A 72 10.01 -0.06 1.79
C GLN A 72 11.43 0.31 1.37
N LEU A 73 11.65 0.65 0.09
CA LEU A 73 12.94 1.13 -0.39
C LEU A 73 13.35 2.45 0.29
N GLY A 74 12.43 3.41 0.37
CA GLY A 74 12.67 4.69 1.03
C GLY A 74 13.05 4.53 2.50
N GLU A 75 12.35 3.65 3.23
CA GLU A 75 12.67 3.35 4.63
C GLU A 75 14.06 2.72 4.81
N VAL A 76 14.48 1.84 3.89
CA VAL A 76 15.82 1.24 3.92
C VAL A 76 16.89 2.29 3.65
N VAL A 77 16.69 3.15 2.65
CA VAL A 77 17.63 4.25 2.34
C VAL A 77 17.73 5.23 3.50
N ASP A 78 16.60 5.61 4.11
CA ASP A 78 16.58 6.51 5.27
C ASP A 78 17.32 5.92 6.47
N LYS A 79 17.17 4.61 6.73
CA LYS A 79 17.92 3.90 7.78
C LYS A 79 19.42 3.91 7.51
N THR A 80 19.84 3.63 6.27
CA THR A 80 21.27 3.68 5.90
C THR A 80 21.82 5.10 6.09
N ARG A 81 21.08 6.14 5.69
CA ARG A 81 21.47 7.54 5.89
C ARG A 81 21.63 7.89 7.37
N GLN A 82 20.73 7.43 8.24
CA GLN A 82 20.83 7.63 9.68
C GLN A 82 22.05 6.91 10.29
N ASN A 83 22.36 5.72 9.80
CA ASN A 83 23.50 4.93 10.28
C ASN A 83 24.84 5.51 9.83
N GLU A 84 24.93 6.05 8.62
CA GLU A 84 26.16 6.61 8.07
C GLU A 84 26.41 8.06 8.54
N HIS A 85 25.35 8.82 8.82
CA HIS A 85 25.43 10.22 9.27
C HIS A 85 24.62 10.44 10.56
N PRO A 86 25.13 10.04 11.74
CA PRO A 86 24.39 10.15 13.01
C PRO A 86 24.16 11.58 13.52
N HIS A 87 24.53 12.62 12.76
CA HIS A 87 24.43 14.02 13.18
C HIS A 87 23.85 14.91 12.08
N LEU A 88 22.52 14.98 11.99
CA LEU A 88 21.83 16.20 11.58
C LEU A 88 20.59 16.37 12.48
N PRO A 89 20.46 17.49 13.22
CA PRO A 89 19.33 17.76 14.10
C PRO A 89 17.99 17.67 13.35
N VAL A 90 16.96 17.24 14.08
CA VAL A 90 15.58 16.98 13.60
C VAL A 90 14.82 18.27 13.19
N GLU A 91 15.50 19.42 13.11
CA GLU A 91 14.89 20.71 12.76
C GLU A 91 14.98 21.00 11.26
N SER A 92 14.27 20.23 10.44
CA SER A 92 13.85 20.70 9.11
C SER A 92 12.57 20.05 8.57
N ARG A 93 11.91 19.16 9.34
CA ARG A 93 10.74 18.41 8.84
C ARG A 93 9.41 19.18 8.85
N HIS A 94 9.36 20.41 9.37
CA HIS A 94 8.10 21.18 9.48
C HIS A 94 8.00 22.46 8.64
N ARG A 95 8.99 22.81 7.82
CA ARG A 95 8.92 24.06 7.02
C ARG A 95 8.68 23.82 5.53
N ALA A 96 7.64 23.06 5.21
CA ALA A 96 7.08 22.99 3.85
C ALA A 96 5.58 22.66 3.87
N LYS A 97 4.83 23.30 4.77
CA LYS A 97 3.36 23.41 4.67
C LYS A 97 2.84 24.48 5.64
N GLU A 98 3.10 25.73 5.31
CA GLU A 98 2.19 26.80 5.71
C GLU A 98 1.53 27.35 4.45
N PRO A 99 0.21 27.21 4.29
CA PRO A 99 -0.54 28.08 3.41
C PRO A 99 -0.75 29.40 4.16
N ALA A 100 0.00 30.44 3.81
CA ALA A 100 -0.33 31.78 4.31
C ALA A 100 -1.60 32.25 3.58
N SER A 101 -2.74 31.95 4.20
CA SER A 101 -4.03 32.53 3.89
C SER A 101 -4.04 34.02 4.23
N CYS A 102 -4.59 34.80 3.30
CA CYS A 102 -5.33 36.05 3.46
C CYS A 102 -5.45 36.65 4.87
N GLY A 103 -5.09 37.94 4.98
CA GLY A 103 -5.42 38.79 6.12
C GLY A 103 -5.27 40.28 5.77
N SER A 104 -6.25 40.85 5.09
CA SER A 104 -6.49 42.31 5.12
C SER A 104 -6.80 42.73 6.55
N THR A 105 -6.15 43.77 7.07
CA THR A 105 -6.78 44.76 7.97
C THR A 105 -5.96 46.05 7.95
N ALA A 106 -6.60 47.12 7.49
CA ALA A 106 -6.18 48.50 7.74
C ALA A 106 -6.51 48.88 9.19
N ILE A 107 -5.62 49.60 9.88
CA ILE A 107 -5.99 50.65 10.84
C ILE A 107 -4.84 51.64 11.02
N SER A 108 -5.26 52.89 11.19
CA SER A 108 -4.56 54.18 11.22
C SER A 108 -3.60 54.43 12.38
N GLY A 109 -2.64 55.32 12.13
CA GLY A 109 -1.90 56.12 13.11
C GLY A 109 -1.20 57.26 12.40
#